data_AF-A0A9D5CF07-F1
#
_entry.id   AF-A0A9D5CF07-F1
#
_cell.length_a   1.000
_cell.length_b   1.000
_cell.length_c   1.000
_cell.angle_alpha   90.00
_cell.angle_beta   90.00
_cell.angle_gamma   90.00
#
_symmetry.space_group_name_H-M   'P 1'
#
loop_
_entity.id
_entity.type
_entity.pdbx_description
1 polymer ?
#
loop_
_entity_poly.entity_id
_entity_poly.type
_entity_poly.pdbx_seq_one_letter_code
_entity_poly.pdbx_strand_id
1 'polypeptide(L)'
;MKELGVKEQNLKKVVCDLSVGKWIPNPAGPAYTDRTCNFIAGYTNCLKNGRPDRGYLHWKWKPSGCDLPPFDPLKFLNAMRGKSWAFIGDSIFHNHVHSLLCLLSEVEEPHDIYHDSTFNTRTWYFPSYNIKIYNIWAPFLVQYENSHGGGNIHLHLDILDSKWTSVYNKYDYVVITGSQWFYKSSIIYENDQVIGCHYCHDLRLKEVGSPDAYRKALQLALNFIAKSEHKPVVIVRTWSPSHYENGEWPNERICNRTQPFKEGEINGDPYDLQMRNVEIEEFEKAEAIGASNGVRMELLDTYHLSLLRPDGHPGPYGKYHPFDDDGDKKRKVENDCLHWCLPGPIDTWNDLLMKMVINGDAHDSLSDLSWNGGHTHHSHV
;
A
#
# COMPACT_ATOMS: atom_id res chain seq x y z
N MET A 1 -38.75 6.99 -50.39
CA MET A 1 -37.98 7.63 -49.31
C MET A 1 -37.97 6.65 -48.14
N LYS A 2 -36.82 6.04 -47.85
CA LYS A 2 -36.63 5.14 -46.70
C LYS A 2 -36.04 5.99 -45.58
N GLU A 3 -36.77 6.15 -44.48
CA GLU A 3 -36.24 6.76 -43.27
C GLU A 3 -35.12 5.89 -42.71
N LEU A 4 -33.93 6.47 -42.61
CA LEU A 4 -32.78 5.89 -41.90
C LEU A 4 -32.99 6.16 -40.42
N GLY A 5 -33.48 5.16 -39.69
CA GLY A 5 -33.49 5.17 -38.22
C GLY A 5 -32.05 5.16 -37.70
N VAL A 6 -31.60 6.30 -37.17
CA VAL A 6 -30.38 6.39 -36.38
C VAL A 6 -30.64 5.65 -35.07
N LYS A 7 -29.98 4.50 -34.89
CA LYS A 7 -29.91 3.82 -33.59
C LYS A 7 -29.05 4.68 -32.68
N GLU A 8 -29.67 5.29 -31.68
CA GLU A 8 -28.99 5.83 -30.50
C GLU A 8 -28.17 4.70 -29.87
N GLN A 9 -26.85 4.76 -30.04
CA GLN A 9 -25.94 3.92 -29.28
C GLN A 9 -25.85 4.52 -27.88
N ASN A 10 -26.40 3.81 -26.90
CA ASN A 10 -26.14 4.05 -25.48
C ASN A 10 -24.62 4.03 -25.25
N LEU A 11 -24.01 5.22 -25.20
CA LEU A 11 -22.64 5.40 -24.72
C LEU A 11 -22.63 4.98 -23.25
N LYS A 12 -22.20 3.74 -22.97
CA LYS A 12 -21.88 3.31 -21.62
C LYS A 12 -20.87 4.32 -21.07
N LYS A 13 -21.27 5.04 -20.01
CA LYS A 13 -20.36 5.92 -19.27
C LYS A 13 -19.19 5.05 -18.81
N VAL A 14 -18.02 5.24 -19.41
CA VAL A 14 -16.82 4.50 -19.02
C VAL A 14 -16.46 4.99 -17.62
N VAL A 15 -16.69 4.14 -16.62
CA VAL A 15 -16.30 4.42 -15.24
C VAL A 15 -14.78 4.35 -15.16
N CYS A 16 -14.16 5.38 -14.57
CA CYS A 16 -12.73 5.41 -14.31
C CYS A 16 -12.43 4.45 -13.15
N ASP A 17 -11.77 3.34 -13.46
CA ASP A 17 -11.27 2.41 -12.45
C ASP A 17 -9.75 2.50 -12.43
N LEU A 18 -9.20 3.03 -11.33
CA LEU A 18 -7.76 3.23 -11.17
C LEU A 18 -6.99 1.91 -11.00
N SER A 19 -7.68 0.85 -10.56
CA SER A 19 -7.07 -0.47 -10.28
C SER A 19 -6.91 -1.34 -11.52
N VAL A 20 -7.68 -1.07 -12.58
CA VAL A 20 -7.69 -1.87 -13.83
C VAL A 20 -7.14 -1.05 -14.99
N GLY A 21 -6.17 -1.58 -15.71
CA GLY A 21 -5.47 -0.82 -16.74
C GLY A 21 -4.30 -1.60 -17.34
N LYS A 22 -3.32 -0.87 -17.86
CA LYS A 22 -2.10 -1.46 -18.41
C LYS A 22 -0.90 -0.56 -18.20
N TRP A 23 0.27 -1.19 -18.08
CA TRP A 23 1.55 -0.48 -18.13
C TRP A 23 1.87 -0.07 -19.57
N ILE A 24 2.26 1.19 -19.73
CA ILE A 24 2.73 1.75 -21.00
C ILE A 24 4.11 2.38 -20.82
N PRO A 25 4.94 2.43 -21.88
CA PRO A 25 6.24 3.08 -21.80
C PRO A 25 6.13 4.54 -21.33
N ASN A 26 7.06 4.95 -20.47
CA ASN A 26 7.24 6.31 -20.00
C ASN A 26 8.65 6.82 -20.38
N PRO A 27 8.79 7.51 -21.52
CA PRO A 27 10.09 8.05 -21.95
C PRO A 27 10.68 9.09 -21.00
N ALA A 28 9.85 9.74 -20.16
CA ALA A 28 10.34 10.73 -19.19
C ALA A 28 11.18 10.10 -18.07
N GLY A 29 10.97 8.81 -17.77
CA GLY A 29 11.64 8.12 -16.67
C GLY A 29 11.10 8.52 -15.29
N PRO A 30 11.83 8.15 -14.23
CA PRO A 30 11.44 8.43 -12.85
C PRO A 30 11.70 9.89 -12.47
N ALA A 31 10.94 10.41 -11.51
CA ALA A 31 11.07 11.79 -11.04
C ALA A 31 12.37 12.04 -10.25
N TYR A 32 12.95 11.00 -9.66
CA TYR A 32 14.15 11.08 -8.84
C TYR A 32 15.08 9.90 -9.12
N THR A 33 16.28 9.91 -8.52
CA THR A 33 17.29 8.85 -8.62
C THR A 33 17.88 8.52 -7.25
N ASP A 34 18.79 7.56 -7.19
CA ASP A 34 19.59 7.25 -6.01
C ASP A 34 20.50 8.41 -5.55
N ARG A 35 20.69 9.42 -6.40
CA ARG A 35 21.51 10.61 -6.11
C ARG A 35 20.71 11.82 -5.70
N THR A 36 19.43 11.90 -6.09
CA THR A 36 18.57 13.05 -5.77
C THR A 36 17.68 12.79 -4.56
N CYS A 37 17.48 11.54 -4.16
CA CYS A 37 16.70 11.19 -2.97
C CYS A 37 17.53 10.46 -1.90
N ASN A 38 17.57 11.02 -0.69
CA ASN A 38 18.24 10.44 0.48
C ASN A 38 17.36 9.48 1.29
N PHE A 39 16.06 9.38 0.98
CA PHE A 39 15.10 8.56 1.71
C PHE A 39 15.03 7.11 1.24
N ILE A 40 15.74 6.76 0.16
CA ILE A 40 15.73 5.39 -0.36
C ILE A 40 16.48 4.46 0.61
N ALA A 41 15.76 3.46 1.16
CA ALA A 41 16.36 2.46 2.02
C ALA A 41 17.42 1.63 1.27
N GLY A 42 18.46 1.18 1.98
CA GLY A 42 19.56 0.44 1.38
C GLY A 42 19.11 -0.79 0.59
N TYR A 43 18.13 -1.54 1.09
CA TYR A 43 17.63 -2.77 0.45
C TYR A 43 16.67 -2.53 -0.72
N THR A 44 16.20 -1.30 -0.94
CA THR A 44 15.39 -0.92 -2.11
C THR A 44 16.15 -0.01 -3.09
N ASN A 45 17.38 0.38 -2.76
CA ASN A 45 18.22 1.23 -3.62
C ASN A 45 18.93 0.45 -4.72
N CYS A 46 18.16 -0.12 -5.64
CA CYS A 46 18.67 -1.01 -6.69
C CYS A 46 19.72 -0.34 -7.59
N LEU A 47 19.57 0.95 -7.88
CA LEU A 47 20.52 1.70 -8.71
C LEU A 47 21.89 1.81 -8.01
N LYS A 48 21.90 2.19 -6.73
CA LYS A 48 23.11 2.27 -5.90
C LYS A 48 23.74 0.91 -5.63
N ASN A 49 22.92 -0.13 -5.54
CA ASN A 49 23.36 -1.49 -5.29
C ASN A 49 23.92 -2.19 -6.54
N GLY A 50 24.00 -1.50 -7.67
CA GLY A 50 24.65 -2.01 -8.88
C GLY A 50 23.73 -2.74 -9.85
N ARG A 51 22.40 -2.60 -9.74
CA ARG A 51 21.47 -3.19 -10.70
C ARG A 51 21.74 -2.67 -12.12
N PRO A 52 22.03 -3.55 -13.09
CA PRO A 52 22.48 -3.13 -14.42
C PRO A 52 21.31 -2.73 -15.33
N ASP A 53 20.18 -3.45 -15.28
CA ASP A 53 19.02 -3.14 -16.11
C ASP A 53 18.28 -1.90 -15.59
N ARG A 54 17.84 -1.05 -16.52
CA ARG A 54 17.15 0.22 -16.22
C ARG A 54 15.75 0.30 -16.82
N GLY A 55 15.35 -0.71 -17.60
CA GLY A 55 14.07 -0.71 -18.31
C GLY A 55 12.85 -0.59 -17.38
N TYR A 56 12.93 -1.15 -16.16
CA TYR A 56 11.85 -1.10 -15.18
C TYR A 56 11.48 0.32 -14.71
N LEU A 57 12.37 1.29 -14.89
CA LEU A 57 12.16 2.69 -14.52
C LEU A 57 11.26 3.46 -15.50
N HIS A 58 11.07 2.94 -16.72
CA HIS A 58 10.45 3.67 -17.83
C HIS A 58 9.04 3.19 -18.13
N TRP A 59 8.23 3.04 -17.09
CA TRP A 59 6.84 2.59 -17.19
C TRP A 59 5.92 3.54 -16.42
N LYS A 60 4.71 3.74 -16.93
CA LYS A 60 3.62 4.41 -16.23
C LYS A 60 2.33 3.62 -16.38
N TRP A 61 1.48 3.68 -15.36
CA TRP A 61 0.18 3.04 -15.39
C TRP A 61 -0.82 3.88 -16.16
N LYS A 62 -1.59 3.23 -17.05
CA LYS A 62 -2.74 3.82 -17.73
C LYS A 62 -4.00 3.08 -17.28
N PRO A 63 -4.80 3.67 -16.37
CA PRO A 63 -6.10 3.13 -16.00
C PRO A 63 -7.05 3.00 -17.19
N SER A 64 -8.04 2.16 -17.02
CA SER A 64 -9.14 2.00 -17.96
C SER A 64 -10.14 3.14 -17.76
N GLY A 65 -10.47 3.85 -18.83
CA GLY A 65 -11.51 4.87 -18.82
C GLY A 65 -11.10 6.27 -18.35
N CYS A 66 -9.84 6.49 -17.98
CA CYS A 66 -9.34 7.80 -17.57
C CYS A 66 -7.82 7.93 -17.71
N ASP A 67 -7.36 9.17 -17.62
CA ASP A 67 -5.93 9.48 -17.51
C ASP A 67 -5.50 9.56 -16.04
N LEU A 68 -4.28 9.09 -15.80
CA LEU A 68 -3.58 9.21 -14.53
C LEU A 68 -2.34 10.10 -14.75
N PRO A 69 -2.41 11.39 -14.36
CA PRO A 69 -1.24 12.25 -14.34
C PRO A 69 -0.21 11.72 -13.35
N PRO A 70 1.10 11.89 -13.63
CA PRO A 70 2.14 11.64 -12.63
C PRO A 70 1.94 12.49 -11.38
N PHE A 71 2.46 12.01 -10.26
CA PHE A 71 2.46 12.72 -8.99
C PHE A 71 3.12 14.11 -9.14
N ASP A 72 2.39 15.14 -8.76
CA ASP A 72 2.90 16.51 -8.71
C ASP A 72 3.14 16.88 -7.23
N PRO A 73 4.40 16.92 -6.78
CA PRO A 73 4.73 17.15 -5.38
C PRO A 73 4.35 18.55 -4.92
N LEU A 74 4.44 19.57 -5.79
CA LEU A 74 4.07 20.94 -5.43
C LEU A 74 2.56 21.04 -5.23
N LYS A 75 1.78 20.42 -6.11
CA LYS A 75 0.32 20.36 -5.96
C LYS A 75 -0.10 19.59 -4.72
N PHE A 76 0.55 18.45 -4.43
CA PHE A 76 0.26 17.67 -3.23
C PHE A 76 0.58 18.44 -1.95
N LEU A 77 1.78 19.02 -1.83
CA LEU A 77 2.18 19.79 -0.67
C LEU A 77 1.27 21.01 -0.42
N ASN A 78 0.83 21.69 -1.49
CA ASN A 78 -0.13 22.78 -1.36
C ASN A 78 -1.52 22.32 -0.92
N ALA A 79 -2.04 21.22 -1.49
CA ALA A 79 -3.35 20.68 -1.13
C ALA A 79 -3.38 20.14 0.31
N MET A 80 -2.26 19.57 0.76
CA MET A 80 -2.15 18.94 2.09
C MET A 80 -1.62 19.86 3.17
N ARG A 81 -1.51 21.17 2.91
CA ARG A 81 -0.98 22.15 3.87
C ARG A 81 -1.69 22.06 5.22
N GLY A 82 -0.90 21.96 6.30
CA GLY A 82 -1.42 21.85 7.67
C GLY A 82 -1.96 20.48 8.05
N LYS A 83 -1.83 19.46 7.19
CA LYS A 83 -2.37 18.11 7.41
C LYS A 83 -1.32 17.14 7.96
N SER A 84 -1.80 16.19 8.76
CA SER A 84 -1.01 15.07 9.28
C SER A 84 -1.43 13.74 8.65
N TRP A 85 -0.47 13.01 8.11
CA TRP A 85 -0.67 11.73 7.43
C TRP A 85 -0.06 10.59 8.24
N ALA A 86 -0.81 9.51 8.45
CA ALA A 86 -0.30 8.28 9.07
C ALA A 86 -0.29 7.14 8.07
N PHE A 87 0.86 6.49 7.90
CA PHE A 87 1.04 5.25 7.17
C PHE A 87 1.29 4.15 8.20
N ILE A 88 0.35 3.21 8.32
CA ILE A 88 0.32 2.21 9.38
C ILE A 88 0.44 0.81 8.77
N GLY A 89 1.56 0.13 9.02
CA GLY A 89 1.74 -1.25 8.58
C GLY A 89 3.19 -1.74 8.64
N ASP A 90 3.61 -2.46 7.59
CA ASP A 90 4.87 -3.20 7.55
C ASP A 90 5.96 -2.54 6.67
N SER A 91 6.98 -3.33 6.30
CA SER A 91 8.11 -2.88 5.50
C SER A 91 7.75 -2.49 4.06
N ILE A 92 6.63 -2.97 3.52
CA ILE A 92 6.13 -2.53 2.20
C ILE A 92 5.48 -1.14 2.34
N PHE A 93 4.88 -0.82 3.48
CA PHE A 93 4.47 0.56 3.77
C PHE A 93 5.66 1.51 3.89
N HIS A 94 6.73 1.08 4.55
CA HIS A 94 7.96 1.87 4.58
C HIS A 94 8.47 2.13 3.16
N ASN A 95 8.40 1.13 2.29
CA ASN A 95 8.75 1.28 0.88
C ASN A 95 7.89 2.35 0.19
N HIS A 96 6.58 2.39 0.46
CA HIS A 96 5.65 3.37 -0.09
C HIS A 96 5.93 4.79 0.45
N VAL A 97 6.16 4.92 1.76
CA VAL A 97 6.52 6.20 2.39
C VAL A 97 7.85 6.73 1.87
N HIS A 98 8.87 5.88 1.71
CA HIS A 98 10.15 6.32 1.14
C HIS A 98 9.99 6.83 -0.30
N SER A 99 9.15 6.19 -1.13
CA SER A 99 8.79 6.71 -2.46
C SER A 99 8.12 8.08 -2.36
N LEU A 100 7.12 8.23 -1.48
CA LEU A 100 6.42 9.50 -1.28
C LEU A 100 7.38 10.61 -0.83
N LEU A 101 8.26 10.33 0.14
CA LEU A 101 9.26 11.28 0.61
C LEU A 101 10.22 11.68 -0.50
N CYS A 102 10.66 10.75 -1.36
CA CYS A 102 11.48 11.07 -2.53
C CYS A 102 10.76 12.02 -3.48
N LEU A 103 9.50 11.76 -3.80
CA LEU A 103 8.70 12.62 -4.67
C LEU A 103 8.54 14.03 -4.09
N LEU A 104 8.22 14.14 -2.80
CA LEU A 104 8.01 15.43 -2.13
C LEU A 104 9.32 16.23 -1.95
N SER A 105 10.45 15.54 -1.82
CA SER A 105 11.77 16.16 -1.61
C SER A 105 12.31 16.87 -2.84
N GLU A 106 11.72 16.64 -4.02
CA GLU A 106 11.97 17.46 -5.21
C GLU A 106 11.48 18.93 -5.02
N VAL A 107 10.64 19.19 -4.01
CA VAL A 107 10.15 20.54 -3.67
C VAL A 107 10.70 21.02 -2.33
N GLU A 108 10.63 20.20 -1.28
CA GLU A 108 11.16 20.52 0.05
C GLU A 108 11.64 19.25 0.74
N GLU A 109 12.89 19.21 1.18
CA GLU A 109 13.39 18.11 2.00
C GLU A 109 12.81 18.21 3.43
N PRO A 110 12.14 17.17 3.94
CA PRO A 110 11.53 17.23 5.26
C PRO A 110 12.54 17.01 6.38
N HIS A 111 12.22 17.53 7.57
CA HIS A 111 12.97 17.27 8.79
C HIS A 111 12.50 15.95 9.42
N ASP A 112 13.44 15.04 9.73
CA ASP A 112 13.17 13.89 10.61
C ASP A 112 13.05 14.41 12.05
N ILE A 113 11.83 14.40 12.60
CA ILE A 113 11.51 15.00 13.91
C ILE A 113 11.27 13.95 15.00
N TYR A 114 11.18 12.67 14.62
CA TYR A 114 10.98 11.57 15.56
C TYR A 114 11.36 10.24 14.92
N HIS A 115 12.02 9.39 15.71
CA HIS A 115 12.12 7.97 15.44
C HIS A 115 12.04 7.17 16.74
N ASP A 116 11.53 5.94 16.69
CA ASP A 116 11.68 5.01 17.81
C ASP A 116 13.11 4.47 17.91
N SER A 117 13.41 3.70 18.97
CA SER A 117 14.75 3.13 19.19
C SER A 117 15.19 2.15 18.10
N THR A 118 14.24 1.60 17.34
CA THR A 118 14.51 0.66 16.23
C THR A 118 14.53 1.35 14.87
N PHE A 119 14.23 2.65 14.81
CA PHE A 119 14.03 3.44 13.60
C PHE A 119 12.94 2.91 12.67
N ASN A 120 12.06 2.03 13.15
CA ASN A 120 10.96 1.50 12.36
C ASN A 120 9.79 2.49 12.33
N THR A 121 9.43 3.07 13.48
CA THR A 121 8.51 4.21 13.51
C THR A 121 9.28 5.50 13.30
N ARG A 122 8.87 6.34 12.35
CA ARG A 122 9.49 7.64 12.04
C ARG A 122 8.46 8.72 11.77
N THR A 123 8.81 9.99 11.95
CA THR A 123 7.97 11.13 11.59
C THR A 123 8.79 12.20 10.89
N TRP A 124 8.30 12.60 9.72
CA TRP A 124 8.89 13.67 8.91
C TRP A 124 8.00 14.91 8.91
N TYR A 125 8.62 16.09 8.91
CA TYR A 125 7.93 17.38 8.93
C TYR A 125 8.40 18.29 7.81
N PHE A 126 7.46 18.79 7.00
CA PHE A 126 7.71 19.77 5.94
C PHE A 126 7.35 21.18 6.48
N PRO A 127 8.32 21.99 6.91
CA PRO A 127 8.05 23.23 7.62
C PRO A 127 7.32 24.28 6.76
N SER A 128 7.62 24.36 5.45
CA SER A 128 7.00 25.36 4.58
C SER A 128 5.52 25.09 4.33
N TYR A 129 5.07 23.84 4.48
CA TYR A 129 3.68 23.42 4.29
C TYR A 129 2.99 23.02 5.59
N ASN A 130 3.71 22.97 6.72
CA ASN A 130 3.21 22.45 7.99
C ASN A 130 2.58 21.05 7.83
N ILE A 131 3.26 20.14 7.11
CA ILE A 131 2.79 18.76 6.87
C ILE A 131 3.60 17.81 7.71
N LYS A 132 2.94 16.83 8.34
CA LYS A 132 3.61 15.73 9.05
C LYS A 132 3.28 14.40 8.39
N ILE A 133 4.30 13.59 8.15
CA ILE A 133 4.16 12.22 7.66
C ILE A 133 4.66 11.29 8.76
N TYR A 134 3.74 10.55 9.36
CA TYR A 134 3.98 9.52 10.36
C TYR A 134 4.05 8.17 9.65
N ASN A 135 5.15 7.46 9.80
CA ASN A 135 5.30 6.09 9.36
C ASN A 135 5.38 5.20 10.59
N ILE A 136 4.36 4.38 10.80
CA ILE A 136 4.12 3.66 12.05
C ILE A 136 4.23 2.17 11.82
N TRP A 137 5.20 1.57 12.49
CA TRP A 137 5.46 0.14 12.41
C TRP A 137 4.40 -0.64 13.19
N ALA A 138 3.48 -1.26 12.46
CA ALA A 138 2.40 -2.07 12.97
C ALA A 138 2.17 -3.28 12.03
N PRO A 139 3.14 -4.22 11.93
CA PRO A 139 3.11 -5.29 10.95
C PRO A 139 2.02 -6.34 11.17
N PHE A 140 1.22 -6.23 12.23
CA PHE A 140 0.01 -7.05 12.41
C PHE A 140 -1.24 -6.22 12.67
N LEU A 141 -1.12 -4.89 12.80
CA LEU A 141 -2.13 -3.94 13.31
C LEU A 141 -2.59 -4.20 14.77
N VAL A 142 -2.48 -5.44 15.24
CA VAL A 142 -2.79 -5.89 16.60
C VAL A 142 -1.51 -6.07 17.43
N GLN A 143 -1.68 -6.19 18.74
CA GLN A 143 -0.57 -6.40 19.66
C GLN A 143 0.15 -7.70 19.34
N TYR A 144 1.48 -7.62 19.31
CA TYR A 144 2.33 -8.77 19.12
C TYR A 144 3.63 -8.62 19.92
N GLU A 145 4.23 -9.76 20.25
CA GLU A 145 5.53 -9.83 20.90
C GLU A 145 6.46 -10.72 20.07
N ASN A 146 7.64 -10.19 19.77
CA ASN A 146 8.70 -11.02 19.21
C ASN A 146 9.24 -11.90 20.33
N SER A 147 9.38 -13.20 20.07
CA SER A 147 10.17 -14.03 20.96
C SER A 147 11.64 -13.61 20.93
N HIS A 148 12.29 -13.65 22.09
CA HIS A 148 13.73 -13.46 22.17
C HIS A 148 14.43 -14.68 21.56
N GLY A 149 15.34 -14.47 20.61
CA GLY A 149 16.18 -15.56 20.06
C GLY A 149 15.58 -16.36 18.90
N GLY A 150 14.55 -15.85 18.20
CA GLY A 150 14.09 -16.43 16.92
C GLY A 150 13.02 -17.52 17.03
N GLY A 151 12.27 -17.57 18.14
CA GLY A 151 11.07 -18.40 18.26
C GLY A 151 9.82 -17.77 17.62
N ASN A 152 8.65 -18.33 17.93
CA ASN A 152 7.36 -17.89 17.35
C ASN A 152 6.95 -16.48 17.81
N ILE A 153 6.25 -15.75 16.95
CA ILE A 153 5.62 -14.47 17.30
C ILE A 153 4.41 -14.74 18.20
N HIS A 154 4.23 -14.00 19.29
CA HIS A 154 3.01 -14.08 20.09
C HIS A 154 2.04 -13.01 19.60
N LEU A 155 0.90 -13.42 19.05
CA LEU A 155 -0.04 -12.55 18.35
C LEU A 155 -1.39 -12.52 19.08
N HIS A 156 -1.82 -11.34 19.54
CA HIS A 156 -3.09 -11.15 20.23
C HIS A 156 -4.13 -10.58 19.26
N LEU A 157 -5.08 -11.40 18.79
CA LEU A 157 -6.03 -10.99 17.74
C LEU A 157 -7.19 -10.12 18.26
N ASP A 158 -7.29 -9.95 19.57
CA ASP A 158 -8.34 -9.21 20.28
C ASP A 158 -7.86 -7.86 20.83
N ILE A 159 -6.58 -7.52 20.67
CA ILE A 159 -5.99 -6.29 21.21
C ILE A 159 -5.30 -5.50 20.08
N LEU A 160 -5.71 -4.26 19.85
CA LEU A 160 -5.03 -3.39 18.87
C LEU A 160 -3.66 -2.94 19.35
N ASP A 161 -2.71 -2.76 18.42
CA ASP A 161 -1.40 -2.21 18.76
C ASP A 161 -1.55 -0.74 19.21
N SER A 162 -1.17 -0.48 20.45
CA SER A 162 -1.19 0.85 21.06
C SER A 162 -0.32 1.87 20.31
N LYS A 163 0.69 1.44 19.54
CA LYS A 163 1.60 2.33 18.80
C LYS A 163 0.88 3.24 17.82
N TRP A 164 -0.15 2.76 17.14
CA TRP A 164 -0.91 3.56 16.18
C TRP A 164 -2.25 4.05 16.74
N THR A 165 -2.90 3.26 17.60
CA THR A 165 -4.22 3.62 18.15
C THR A 165 -4.17 4.75 19.17
N SER A 166 -3.15 4.80 20.03
CA SER A 166 -3.04 5.83 21.10
C SER A 166 -2.87 7.26 20.59
N VAL A 167 -2.46 7.39 19.32
CA VAL A 167 -2.17 8.66 18.65
C VAL A 167 -3.06 8.88 17.42
N TYR A 168 -4.07 8.01 17.22
CA TYR A 168 -4.97 8.03 16.06
C TYR A 168 -5.67 9.37 15.86
N ASN A 169 -6.02 10.06 16.96
CA ASN A 169 -6.70 11.35 16.96
C ASN A 169 -5.87 12.51 16.39
N LYS A 170 -4.59 12.30 16.05
CA LYS A 170 -3.70 13.33 15.50
C LYS A 170 -3.72 13.41 13.98
N TYR A 171 -4.36 12.46 13.29
CA TYR A 171 -4.19 12.29 11.85
C TYR A 171 -5.35 12.88 11.06
N ASP A 172 -5.08 13.59 9.98
CA ASP A 172 -6.12 14.00 9.02
C ASP A 172 -6.34 12.91 7.96
N TYR A 173 -5.28 12.20 7.60
CA TYR A 173 -5.29 11.11 6.63
C TYR A 173 -4.61 9.87 7.23
N VAL A 174 -5.21 8.71 7.00
CA VAL A 174 -4.67 7.42 7.44
C VAL A 174 -4.60 6.49 6.23
N VAL A 175 -3.42 5.99 5.91
CA VAL A 175 -3.22 4.91 4.95
C VAL A 175 -2.87 3.64 5.74
N ILE A 176 -3.69 2.60 5.61
CA ILE A 176 -3.58 1.36 6.39
C ILE A 176 -3.77 0.14 5.49
N THR A 177 -3.12 -0.96 5.84
CA THR A 177 -3.29 -2.29 5.24
C THR A 177 -2.86 -3.31 6.26
N GLY A 178 -3.26 -4.55 6.08
CA GLY A 178 -2.58 -5.64 6.76
C GLY A 178 -1.24 -5.96 6.05
N SER A 179 -0.59 -7.04 6.46
CA SER A 179 0.85 -7.22 6.27
C SER A 179 1.22 -8.63 5.85
N GLN A 180 2.37 -8.73 5.20
CA GLN A 180 3.02 -9.98 4.80
C GLN A 180 3.58 -10.77 6.01
N TRP A 181 3.52 -10.21 7.22
CA TRP A 181 4.01 -10.90 8.41
C TRP A 181 3.11 -12.05 8.89
N PHE A 182 1.88 -12.15 8.40
CA PHE A 182 0.98 -13.25 8.72
C PHE A 182 1.43 -14.61 8.15
N TYR A 183 2.48 -14.65 7.30
CA TYR A 183 3.18 -15.90 6.93
C TYR A 183 4.13 -16.42 8.01
N LYS A 184 4.53 -15.57 8.96
CA LYS A 184 5.50 -15.95 9.98
C LYS A 184 4.83 -16.86 11.00
N SER A 185 5.61 -17.81 11.51
CA SER A 185 5.13 -18.66 12.61
C SER A 185 4.72 -17.82 13.81
N SER A 186 3.51 -18.07 14.31
CA SER A 186 2.94 -17.32 15.43
C SER A 186 2.11 -18.19 16.35
N ILE A 187 2.19 -17.95 17.65
CA ILE A 187 1.25 -18.46 18.65
C ILE A 187 0.14 -17.41 18.80
N ILE A 188 -1.11 -17.84 18.71
CA ILE A 188 -2.25 -16.95 18.62
C ILE A 188 -3.02 -16.95 19.94
N TYR A 189 -3.26 -15.74 20.43
CA TYR A 189 -3.94 -15.44 21.68
C TYR A 189 -5.27 -14.73 21.41
N GLU A 190 -6.28 -15.09 22.21
CA GLU A 190 -7.50 -14.31 22.43
C GLU A 190 -7.86 -14.38 23.92
N ASN A 191 -8.21 -13.25 24.54
CA ASN A 191 -8.52 -13.14 25.97
C ASN A 191 -7.43 -13.77 26.86
N ASP A 192 -6.16 -13.50 26.56
CA ASP A 192 -4.98 -14.07 27.21
C ASP A 192 -4.88 -15.61 27.19
N GLN A 193 -5.63 -16.28 26.30
CA GLN A 193 -5.58 -17.73 26.10
C GLN A 193 -5.04 -18.11 24.73
N VAL A 194 -4.18 -19.13 24.67
CA VAL A 194 -3.70 -19.69 23.41
C VAL A 194 -4.84 -20.44 22.72
N ILE A 195 -5.28 -19.92 21.58
CA ILE A 195 -6.35 -20.56 20.77
C ILE A 195 -5.78 -21.45 19.65
N GLY A 196 -4.50 -21.31 19.36
CA GLY A 196 -3.82 -22.07 18.33
C GLY A 196 -2.50 -21.41 17.91
N CYS A 197 -2.03 -21.76 16.72
CA CYS A 197 -0.84 -21.20 16.13
C CYS A 197 -0.96 -21.16 14.60
N HIS A 198 -0.07 -20.41 13.96
CA HIS A 198 0.22 -20.55 12.54
C HIS A 198 1.62 -21.13 12.38
N TYR A 199 1.77 -22.16 11.54
CA TYR A 199 3.06 -22.75 11.15
C TYR A 199 3.94 -23.19 12.33
N CYS A 200 3.34 -23.60 13.44
CA CYS A 200 4.07 -24.07 14.61
C CYS A 200 4.42 -25.56 14.49
N HIS A 201 5.41 -25.87 13.65
CA HIS A 201 6.01 -27.21 13.65
C HIS A 201 6.37 -27.61 15.09
N ASP A 202 5.91 -28.77 15.52
CA ASP A 202 6.23 -29.41 16.80
C ASP A 202 5.59 -28.84 18.07
N LEU A 203 4.83 -27.75 18.00
CA LEU A 203 3.93 -27.36 19.10
C LEU A 203 2.59 -28.04 18.85
N ARG A 204 2.13 -28.91 19.76
CA ARG A 204 0.85 -29.64 19.65
C ARG A 204 -0.38 -28.71 19.83
N LEU A 205 -0.37 -27.57 19.17
CA LEU A 205 -1.42 -26.56 19.15
C LEU A 205 -2.25 -26.73 17.89
N LYS A 206 -3.49 -26.22 17.92
CA LYS A 206 -4.37 -26.20 16.75
C LYS A 206 -3.82 -25.23 15.71
N GLU A 207 -3.71 -25.66 14.45
CA GLU A 207 -3.38 -24.75 13.34
C GLU A 207 -4.55 -23.78 13.10
N VAL A 208 -4.21 -22.51 12.97
CA VAL A 208 -5.06 -21.40 12.58
C VAL A 208 -4.52 -20.88 11.26
N GLY A 209 -5.37 -20.88 10.23
CA GLY A 209 -4.97 -20.40 8.92
C GLY A 209 -4.55 -18.92 8.99
N SER A 210 -3.46 -18.58 8.32
CA SER A 210 -3.02 -17.19 8.24
C SER A 210 -4.08 -16.24 7.66
N PRO A 211 -4.92 -16.61 6.66
CA PRO A 211 -6.05 -15.77 6.24
C PRO A 211 -7.10 -15.52 7.33
N ASP A 212 -7.32 -16.46 8.25
CA ASP A 212 -8.29 -16.31 9.34
C ASP A 212 -7.77 -15.34 10.41
N ALA A 213 -6.50 -15.50 10.79
CA ALA A 213 -5.82 -14.58 11.70
C ALA A 213 -5.75 -13.16 11.10
N TYR A 214 -5.45 -13.09 9.81
CA TYR A 214 -5.41 -11.85 9.05
C TYR A 214 -6.75 -11.12 9.05
N ARG A 215 -7.82 -11.85 8.71
CA ARG A 215 -9.18 -11.32 8.71
C ARG A 215 -9.59 -10.77 10.07
N LYS A 216 -9.31 -11.50 11.15
CA LYS A 216 -9.61 -11.04 12.53
C LYS A 216 -8.90 -9.74 12.87
N ALA A 217 -7.60 -9.64 12.55
CA ALA A 217 -6.82 -8.43 12.81
C ALA A 217 -7.34 -7.23 12.00
N LEU A 218 -7.62 -7.41 10.70
CA LEU A 218 -8.22 -6.38 9.85
C LEU A 218 -9.60 -5.96 10.33
N GLN A 219 -10.45 -6.94 10.66
CA GLN A 219 -11.78 -6.69 11.19
C GLN A 219 -11.73 -5.84 12.47
N LEU A 220 -10.81 -6.14 13.40
CA LEU A 220 -10.64 -5.36 14.63
C LEU A 220 -10.17 -3.93 14.33
N ALA A 221 -9.14 -3.78 13.49
CA ALA A 221 -8.56 -2.48 13.14
C ALA A 221 -9.54 -1.57 12.39
N LEU A 222 -10.21 -2.10 11.37
CA LEU A 222 -11.14 -1.33 10.55
C LEU A 222 -12.45 -1.01 11.31
N ASN A 223 -12.92 -1.90 12.20
CA ASN A 223 -14.06 -1.58 13.07
C ASN A 223 -13.73 -0.46 14.08
N PHE A 224 -12.51 -0.44 14.62
CA PHE A 224 -12.06 0.67 15.47
C PHE A 224 -12.11 1.99 14.71
N ILE A 225 -11.58 2.02 13.49
CA ILE A 225 -11.61 3.20 12.62
C ILE A 225 -13.05 3.62 12.31
N ALA A 226 -13.88 2.70 11.83
CA ALA A 226 -15.26 2.97 11.42
C ALA A 226 -16.14 3.50 12.56
N LYS A 227 -15.80 3.20 13.82
CA LYS A 227 -16.54 3.59 15.03
C LYS A 227 -15.83 4.67 15.87
N SER A 228 -14.65 5.13 15.46
CA SER A 228 -13.88 6.13 16.19
C SER A 228 -14.62 7.46 16.24
N GLU A 229 -14.51 8.23 17.33
CA GLU A 229 -15.02 9.61 17.38
C GLU A 229 -14.22 10.54 16.44
N HIS A 230 -12.94 10.22 16.20
CA HIS A 230 -12.09 10.96 15.28
C HIS A 230 -12.27 10.45 13.84
N LYS A 231 -12.48 11.35 12.88
CA LYS A 231 -12.92 11.04 11.52
C LYS A 231 -11.89 11.49 10.46
N PRO A 232 -10.72 10.83 10.34
CA PRO A 232 -9.80 11.12 9.26
C PRO A 232 -10.36 10.59 7.93
N VAL A 233 -9.76 11.02 6.81
CA VAL A 233 -9.89 10.30 5.54
C VAL A 233 -9.04 9.05 5.62
N VAL A 234 -9.63 7.89 5.40
CA VAL A 234 -8.96 6.59 5.53
C VAL A 234 -8.81 5.97 4.15
N ILE A 235 -7.58 5.63 3.79
CA ILE A 235 -7.25 4.86 2.59
C ILE A 235 -6.80 3.47 3.03
N VAL A 236 -7.54 2.44 2.64
CA VAL A 236 -7.14 1.04 2.81
C VAL A 236 -6.40 0.62 1.56
N ARG A 237 -5.08 0.38 1.66
CA ARG A 237 -4.29 -0.17 0.55
C ARG A 237 -4.50 -1.68 0.50
N THR A 238 -4.55 -2.27 -0.67
CA THR A 238 -4.57 -3.73 -0.80
C THR A 238 -3.16 -4.34 -0.68
N TRP A 239 -3.15 -5.66 -0.67
CA TRP A 239 -2.02 -6.56 -0.67
C TRP A 239 -1.04 -6.22 -1.81
N SER A 240 0.25 -6.26 -1.50
CA SER A 240 1.31 -6.17 -2.49
C SER A 240 1.75 -7.57 -2.86
N PRO A 241 1.73 -7.96 -4.15
CA PRO A 241 2.19 -9.27 -4.56
C PRO A 241 3.70 -9.42 -4.39
N SER A 242 4.14 -10.68 -4.23
CA SER A 242 5.54 -11.07 -4.40
C SER A 242 5.72 -11.81 -5.72
N HIS A 243 6.93 -11.79 -6.30
CA HIS A 243 7.22 -12.46 -7.59
C HIS A 243 8.34 -13.49 -7.46
N TYR A 244 8.27 -14.31 -6.40
CA TYR A 244 9.18 -15.43 -6.26
C TYR A 244 8.90 -16.52 -7.31
N GLU A 245 9.86 -16.74 -8.20
CA GLU A 245 9.83 -17.75 -9.25
C GLU A 245 10.92 -18.80 -9.05
N ASN A 246 10.64 -20.03 -9.51
CA ASN A 246 11.53 -21.20 -9.46
C ASN A 246 11.87 -21.67 -8.02
N GLY A 247 11.68 -22.96 -7.74
CA GLY A 247 12.22 -23.63 -6.53
C GLY A 247 11.59 -23.31 -5.17
N GLU A 248 12.13 -23.94 -4.13
CA GLU A 248 11.66 -23.84 -2.74
C GLU A 248 12.35 -22.71 -1.95
N TRP A 249 11.60 -22.12 -1.00
CA TRP A 249 12.13 -21.15 -0.04
C TRP A 249 13.16 -21.84 0.87
N PRO A 250 14.26 -21.18 1.30
CA PRO A 250 14.65 -19.79 1.07
C PRO A 250 15.64 -19.56 -0.08
N ASN A 251 16.17 -20.60 -0.73
CA ASN A 251 17.42 -20.48 -1.50
C ASN A 251 17.30 -20.70 -3.01
N GLU A 252 16.13 -21.07 -3.53
CA GLU A 252 15.96 -21.34 -4.97
C GLU A 252 15.05 -20.32 -5.68
N ARG A 253 14.35 -19.49 -4.91
CA ARG A 253 13.39 -18.51 -5.42
C ARG A 253 14.05 -17.21 -5.87
N ILE A 254 13.77 -16.80 -7.10
CA ILE A 254 14.35 -15.62 -7.77
C ILE A 254 13.26 -14.76 -8.42
N CYS A 255 13.60 -13.52 -8.78
CA CYS A 255 12.75 -12.59 -9.55
C CYS A 255 13.61 -11.82 -10.54
N ASN A 256 14.19 -12.52 -11.53
CA ASN A 256 15.16 -11.95 -12.46
C ASN A 256 14.53 -11.40 -13.75
N ARG A 257 13.20 -11.25 -13.79
CA ARG A 257 12.51 -10.61 -14.91
C ARG A 257 12.93 -9.14 -15.01
N THR A 258 13.05 -8.64 -16.23
CA THR A 258 13.49 -7.26 -16.52
C THR A 258 12.45 -6.47 -17.32
N GLN A 259 11.27 -7.05 -17.53
CA GLN A 259 10.14 -6.45 -18.24
C GLN A 259 8.83 -6.76 -17.48
N PRO A 260 7.84 -5.87 -17.56
CA PRO A 260 6.48 -6.15 -17.07
C PRO A 260 5.85 -7.35 -17.75
N PHE A 261 4.91 -7.98 -17.08
CA PHE A 261 3.93 -8.84 -17.74
C PHE A 261 2.96 -8.00 -18.58
N LYS A 262 2.52 -8.55 -19.70
CA LYS A 262 1.33 -8.06 -20.41
C LYS A 262 0.07 -8.59 -19.73
N GLU A 263 -1.04 -7.92 -20.00
CA GLU A 263 -2.36 -8.37 -19.56
C GLU A 263 -2.62 -9.82 -20.01
N GLY A 264 -2.97 -10.68 -19.05
CA GLY A 264 -3.22 -12.11 -19.28
C GLY A 264 -1.98 -13.02 -19.30
N GLU A 265 -0.76 -12.50 -19.13
CA GLU A 265 0.45 -13.35 -19.07
C GLU A 265 0.69 -14.00 -17.71
N ILE A 266 0.05 -13.51 -16.65
CA ILE A 266 0.15 -14.04 -15.29
C ILE A 266 -1.23 -14.08 -14.63
N ASN A 267 -1.46 -15.13 -13.82
CA ASN A 267 -2.53 -15.16 -12.84
C ASN A 267 -1.94 -14.86 -11.46
N GLY A 268 -2.67 -14.13 -10.62
CA GLY A 268 -2.25 -13.88 -9.25
C GLY A 268 -2.02 -15.18 -8.48
N ASP A 269 -1.03 -15.18 -7.58
CA ASP A 269 -0.82 -16.28 -6.65
C ASP A 269 -2.12 -16.52 -5.85
N PRO A 270 -2.60 -17.77 -5.71
CA PRO A 270 -3.87 -18.04 -5.05
C PRO A 270 -3.94 -17.53 -3.61
N TYR A 271 -2.82 -17.55 -2.89
CA TYR A 271 -2.76 -17.04 -1.53
C TYR A 271 -2.78 -15.51 -1.54
N ASP A 272 -1.98 -14.85 -2.38
CA ASP A 272 -2.01 -13.39 -2.51
C ASP A 272 -3.42 -12.88 -2.86
N LEU A 273 -4.10 -13.56 -3.79
CA LEU A 273 -5.49 -13.28 -4.14
C LEU A 273 -6.44 -13.49 -2.95
N GLN A 274 -6.23 -14.53 -2.15
CA GLN A 274 -7.02 -14.78 -0.95
C GLN A 274 -6.86 -13.65 0.07
N MET A 275 -5.63 -13.18 0.31
CA MET A 275 -5.35 -12.09 1.24
C MET A 275 -5.94 -10.76 0.77
N ARG A 276 -5.79 -10.45 -0.52
CA ARG A 276 -6.46 -9.29 -1.13
C ARG A 276 -7.98 -9.35 -0.98
N ASN A 277 -8.58 -10.51 -1.21
CA ASN A 277 -10.03 -10.65 -1.10
C ASN A 277 -10.50 -10.46 0.35
N VAL A 278 -9.73 -10.93 1.35
CA VAL A 278 -9.99 -10.63 2.77
C VAL A 278 -9.99 -9.12 3.01
N GLU A 279 -9.01 -8.38 2.49
CA GLU A 279 -8.95 -6.91 2.65
C GLU A 279 -10.15 -6.21 2.03
N ILE A 280 -10.53 -6.59 0.81
CA ILE A 280 -11.68 -5.99 0.11
C ILE A 280 -12.97 -6.27 0.87
N GLU A 281 -13.19 -7.52 1.29
CA GLU A 281 -14.39 -7.89 2.04
C GLU A 281 -14.50 -7.19 3.40
N GLU A 282 -13.39 -7.06 4.14
CA GLU A 282 -13.38 -6.34 5.42
C GLU A 282 -13.44 -4.82 5.23
N PHE A 283 -12.87 -4.29 4.14
CA PHE A 283 -13.03 -2.90 3.75
C PHE A 283 -14.50 -2.56 3.46
N GLU A 284 -15.18 -3.34 2.61
CA GLU A 284 -16.59 -3.09 2.24
C GLU A 284 -17.50 -3.09 3.48
N LYS A 285 -17.27 -4.00 4.43
CA LYS A 285 -18.00 -4.02 5.72
C LYS A 285 -17.71 -2.77 6.54
N ALA A 286 -16.45 -2.39 6.65
CA ALA A 286 -16.03 -1.25 7.46
C ALA A 286 -16.47 0.09 6.84
N GLU A 287 -16.45 0.21 5.52
CA GLU A 287 -16.90 1.38 4.76
C GLU A 287 -18.40 1.63 4.98
N ALA A 288 -19.23 0.59 4.92
CA ALA A 288 -20.66 0.71 5.20
C ALA A 288 -20.95 1.20 6.65
N ILE A 289 -20.20 0.69 7.63
CA ILE A 289 -20.28 1.14 9.03
C ILE A 289 -19.75 2.57 9.16
N GLY A 290 -18.62 2.84 8.53
CA GLY A 290 -17.91 4.12 8.57
C GLY A 290 -18.75 5.25 7.99
N ALA A 291 -19.37 5.03 6.83
CA ALA A 291 -20.27 5.98 6.19
C ALA A 291 -21.44 6.37 7.10
N SER A 292 -22.04 5.41 7.81
CA SER A 292 -23.09 5.66 8.80
C SER A 292 -22.61 6.49 9.99
N ASN A 293 -21.32 6.47 10.28
CA ASN A 293 -20.67 7.19 11.37
C ASN A 293 -19.89 8.43 10.90
N GLY A 294 -19.97 8.82 9.62
CA GLY A 294 -19.26 9.97 9.06
C GLY A 294 -17.76 9.78 8.81
N VAL A 295 -17.26 8.55 8.75
CA VAL A 295 -15.87 8.24 8.35
C VAL A 295 -15.81 8.04 6.84
N ARG A 296 -14.96 8.80 6.14
CA ARG A 296 -14.67 8.57 4.71
C ARG A 296 -13.60 7.50 4.57
N MET A 297 -13.95 6.36 3.99
CA MET A 297 -13.03 5.26 3.70
C MET A 297 -12.96 5.01 2.20
N GLU A 298 -11.75 4.87 1.66
CA GLU A 298 -11.51 4.57 0.24
C GLU A 298 -10.54 3.40 0.10
N LEU A 299 -10.72 2.60 -0.95
CA LEU A 299 -9.85 1.48 -1.27
C LEU A 299 -8.81 1.91 -2.32
N LEU A 300 -7.53 1.83 -1.96
CA LEU A 300 -6.40 1.95 -2.87
C LEU A 300 -5.96 0.55 -3.30
N ASP A 301 -6.62 0.02 -4.33
CA ASP A 301 -6.29 -1.29 -4.88
C ASP A 301 -5.10 -1.20 -5.84
N THR A 302 -3.95 -1.60 -5.31
CA THR A 302 -2.67 -1.60 -6.02
C THR A 302 -2.25 -2.97 -6.51
N TYR A 303 -3.06 -4.01 -6.29
CA TYR A 303 -2.61 -5.38 -6.51
C TYR A 303 -2.37 -5.68 -7.99
N HIS A 304 -3.36 -5.43 -8.86
CA HIS A 304 -3.28 -5.80 -10.28
C HIS A 304 -2.13 -5.08 -10.99
N LEU A 305 -2.01 -3.76 -10.79
CA LEU A 305 -0.89 -3.02 -11.40
C LEU A 305 0.48 -3.48 -10.87
N SER A 306 0.56 -3.95 -9.63
CA SER A 306 1.81 -4.47 -9.06
C SER A 306 2.11 -5.90 -9.53
N LEU A 307 1.08 -6.74 -9.71
CA LEU A 307 1.20 -8.11 -10.23
C LEU A 307 1.83 -8.12 -11.63
N LEU A 308 1.59 -7.07 -12.42
CA LEU A 308 2.16 -6.96 -13.75
C LEU A 308 3.63 -6.49 -13.75
N ARG A 309 4.26 -6.29 -12.57
CA ARG A 309 5.60 -5.66 -12.43
C ARG A 309 6.65 -6.55 -11.76
N PRO A 310 6.86 -7.79 -12.21
CA PRO A 310 7.92 -8.65 -11.65
C PRO A 310 9.32 -8.04 -11.82
N ASP A 311 9.48 -7.13 -12.78
CA ASP A 311 10.71 -6.38 -13.06
C ASP A 311 11.06 -5.34 -12.00
N GLY A 312 10.13 -4.98 -11.11
CA GLY A 312 10.30 -3.92 -10.14
C GLY A 312 10.96 -4.31 -8.83
N HIS A 313 11.22 -5.59 -8.59
CA HIS A 313 11.78 -6.07 -7.32
C HIS A 313 13.31 -5.90 -7.24
N PRO A 314 13.90 -5.72 -6.04
CA PRO A 314 15.35 -5.69 -5.89
C PRO A 314 16.04 -6.96 -6.36
N GLY A 315 15.42 -8.13 -6.14
CA GLY A 315 16.04 -9.42 -6.37
C GLY A 315 17.37 -9.49 -5.63
N PRO A 316 18.50 -9.78 -6.31
CA PRO A 316 19.81 -9.83 -5.66
C PRO A 316 20.31 -8.45 -5.22
N TYR A 317 19.79 -7.37 -5.82
CA TYR A 317 20.23 -5.99 -5.59
C TYR A 317 19.54 -5.35 -4.38
N GLY A 318 19.04 -6.15 -3.45
CA GLY A 318 18.74 -5.71 -2.07
C GLY A 318 19.99 -5.60 -1.19
N LYS A 319 21.14 -6.08 -1.66
CA LYS A 319 22.46 -5.88 -1.04
C LYS A 319 23.34 -5.06 -1.96
N TYR A 320 24.24 -4.27 -1.39
CA TYR A 320 25.19 -3.45 -2.15
C TYR A 320 26.14 -4.34 -2.95
N HIS A 321 26.14 -4.19 -4.28
CA HIS A 321 27.06 -4.88 -5.19
C HIS A 321 27.11 -6.41 -4.96
N PRO A 322 25.96 -7.10 -5.11
CA PRO A 322 25.79 -8.48 -4.65
C PRO A 322 26.62 -9.51 -5.43
N PHE A 323 27.27 -9.12 -6.53
CA PHE A 323 28.08 -10.00 -7.37
C PHE A 323 29.56 -9.60 -7.41
N ASP A 324 29.97 -8.56 -6.68
CA ASP A 324 31.38 -8.20 -6.55
C ASP A 324 32.11 -9.29 -5.73
N ASP A 325 33.35 -9.59 -6.12
CA ASP A 325 34.21 -10.55 -5.41
C ASP A 325 34.68 -9.92 -4.10
N ASP A 326 34.11 -10.39 -2.99
CA ASP A 326 34.48 -10.00 -1.63
C ASP A 326 35.42 -11.03 -0.96
N GLY A 327 35.89 -12.03 -1.72
CA GLY A 327 36.72 -13.12 -1.22
C GLY A 327 35.95 -14.24 -0.53
N ASP A 328 34.63 -14.13 -0.31
CA ASP A 328 33.80 -15.19 0.25
C ASP A 328 33.13 -16.03 -0.84
N LYS A 329 33.83 -17.10 -1.25
CA LYS A 329 33.33 -18.08 -2.23
C LYS A 329 32.07 -18.85 -1.79
N LYS A 330 31.62 -18.71 -0.53
CA LYS A 330 30.41 -19.36 0.00
C LYS A 330 29.22 -18.41 0.10
N ARG A 331 29.38 -17.11 -0.22
CA ARG A 331 28.29 -16.15 -0.12
C ARG A 331 27.15 -16.51 -1.08
N LYS A 332 25.99 -16.84 -0.51
CA LYS A 332 24.74 -16.98 -1.28
C LYS A 332 24.11 -15.61 -1.46
N VAL A 333 23.72 -15.29 -2.69
CA VAL A 333 22.99 -14.07 -3.00
C VAL A 333 21.51 -14.32 -2.75
N GLU A 334 20.99 -13.73 -1.68
CA GLU A 334 19.57 -13.75 -1.35
C GLU A 334 18.79 -12.84 -2.31
N ASN A 335 17.59 -13.26 -2.68
CA ASN A 335 16.71 -12.49 -3.55
C ASN A 335 15.56 -11.89 -2.74
N ASP A 336 15.41 -10.58 -2.81
CA ASP A 336 14.23 -9.88 -2.32
C ASP A 336 13.22 -9.70 -3.47
N CYS A 337 12.20 -10.54 -3.47
CA CYS A 337 11.10 -10.49 -4.45
C CYS A 337 9.78 -10.05 -3.79
N LEU A 338 9.90 -9.37 -2.65
CA LEU A 338 8.79 -8.88 -1.84
C LEU A 338 8.74 -7.35 -1.87
N HIS A 339 9.87 -6.69 -1.63
CA HIS A 339 9.97 -5.22 -1.67
C HIS A 339 10.18 -4.72 -3.10
N TRP A 340 10.15 -3.41 -3.30
CA TRP A 340 10.19 -2.75 -4.59
C TRP A 340 11.40 -1.82 -4.68
N CYS A 341 12.11 -1.87 -5.81
CA CYS A 341 13.14 -0.89 -6.13
C CYS A 341 12.58 0.53 -6.07
N LEU A 342 13.39 1.47 -5.58
CA LEU A 342 13.12 2.91 -5.67
C LEU A 342 14.25 3.61 -6.45
N PRO A 343 13.91 4.51 -7.38
CA PRO A 343 12.58 4.67 -8.00
C PRO A 343 12.07 3.38 -8.67
N GLY A 344 10.76 3.24 -8.86
CA GLY A 344 10.18 1.99 -9.37
C GLY A 344 8.64 1.94 -9.38
N PRO A 345 8.02 0.76 -9.48
CA PRO A 345 6.57 0.62 -9.65
C PRO A 345 5.74 1.25 -8.54
N ILE A 346 6.28 1.26 -7.33
CA ILE A 346 5.61 1.80 -6.14
C ILE A 346 5.43 3.33 -6.20
N ASP A 347 6.16 4.02 -7.07
CA ASP A 347 5.95 5.45 -7.34
C ASP A 347 4.55 5.70 -7.93
N THR A 348 4.05 4.76 -8.72
CA THR A 348 2.69 4.82 -9.26
C THR A 348 1.61 4.64 -8.20
N TRP A 349 1.90 4.01 -7.05
CA TRP A 349 0.93 3.98 -5.95
C TRP A 349 0.66 5.40 -5.43
N ASN A 350 1.66 6.28 -5.45
CA ASN A 350 1.51 7.69 -5.13
C ASN A 350 0.72 8.44 -6.20
N ASP A 351 0.88 8.12 -7.49
CA ASP A 351 0.04 8.67 -8.57
C ASP A 351 -1.46 8.41 -8.29
N LEU A 352 -1.80 7.15 -7.96
CA LEU A 352 -3.16 6.74 -7.60
C LEU A 352 -3.64 7.45 -6.33
N LEU A 353 -2.82 7.44 -5.27
CA LEU A 353 -3.13 8.07 -4.00
C LEU A 353 -3.45 9.56 -4.19
N MET A 354 -2.60 10.29 -4.92
CA MET A 354 -2.83 11.70 -5.23
C MET A 354 -4.12 11.92 -6.02
N LYS A 355 -4.40 11.05 -7.02
CA LYS A 355 -5.63 11.13 -7.81
C LYS A 355 -6.86 11.00 -6.91
N MET A 356 -6.86 10.06 -5.97
CA MET A 356 -7.93 9.81 -5.01
C MET A 356 -8.14 10.99 -4.07
N VAL A 357 -7.07 11.44 -3.38
CA VAL A 357 -7.24 12.43 -2.31
C VAL A 357 -7.37 13.87 -2.79
N ILE A 358 -6.87 14.21 -3.99
CA ILE A 358 -6.97 15.59 -4.50
C ILE A 358 -8.18 15.79 -5.41
N ASN A 359 -8.67 14.75 -6.10
CA ASN A 359 -9.88 14.87 -6.93
C ASN A 359 -11.14 14.34 -6.25
N GLY A 360 -11.03 13.56 -5.17
CA GLY A 360 -12.18 13.16 -4.36
C GLY A 360 -12.91 14.37 -3.74
N ASP A 361 -12.17 15.42 -3.38
CA ASP A 361 -12.75 16.67 -2.86
C ASP A 361 -13.59 17.43 -3.91
N ALA A 362 -13.36 17.19 -5.20
CA ALA A 362 -14.19 17.75 -6.27
C ALA A 362 -15.53 17.00 -6.43
N HIS A 363 -15.59 15.72 -6.05
CA HIS A 363 -16.83 14.94 -6.08
C HIS A 363 -17.77 15.34 -4.93
N ASP A 364 -17.23 15.66 -3.76
CA ASP A 364 -18.00 16.22 -2.63
C ASP A 364 -18.57 17.62 -2.94
N SER A 365 -17.89 18.41 -3.78
CA SER A 365 -18.42 19.70 -4.22
C SER A 365 -19.59 19.60 -5.24
N LEU A 366 -19.78 18.43 -5.86
CA LEU A 366 -20.84 18.20 -6.85
C LEU A 366 -22.07 17.50 -6.26
N SER A 367 -21.92 16.73 -5.17
CA SER A 367 -23.06 16.20 -4.40
C SER A 367 -23.84 17.31 -3.71
N ASP A 368 -23.16 18.33 -3.17
CA ASP A 368 -23.79 19.50 -2.55
C ASP A 368 -24.57 20.39 -3.53
N LEU A 369 -24.27 20.34 -4.83
CA LEU A 369 -25.00 21.08 -5.87
C LEU A 369 -26.25 20.34 -6.37
N SER A 370 -26.43 19.08 -6.00
CA SER A 370 -27.59 18.26 -6.41
C SER A 370 -28.74 18.23 -5.40
N TRP A 371 -28.60 18.88 -4.24
CA TRP A 371 -29.61 18.93 -3.17
C TRP A 371 -30.22 20.33 -2.96
N ASN A 372 -30.31 21.14 -4.01
CA ASN A 372 -31.08 22.39 -4.02
C ASN A 372 -31.97 22.46 -5.27
N GLY A 373 -33.06 21.68 -5.27
CA GLY A 373 -33.98 21.59 -6.40
C GLY A 373 -35.42 21.26 -5.98
N GLY A 374 -36.12 22.25 -5.42
CA GLY A 374 -37.56 22.46 -5.67
C GLY A 374 -38.58 21.65 -4.85
N HIS A 375 -38.95 22.18 -3.67
CA HIS A 375 -40.31 21.99 -3.15
C HIS A 375 -41.24 23.05 -3.77
N THR A 376 -41.94 22.69 -4.84
CA THR A 376 -43.14 23.41 -5.28
C THR A 376 -44.37 22.77 -4.67
N HIS A 377 -44.98 23.47 -3.73
CA HIS A 377 -46.33 23.18 -3.24
C HIS A 377 -47.34 23.31 -4.39
N HIS A 378 -48.00 22.20 -4.76
CA HIS A 378 -49.30 22.26 -5.42
C HIS A 378 -50.38 21.90 -4.42
N SER A 379 -51.14 22.91 -4.03
CA SER A 379 -52.48 22.79 -3.47
C SER A 379 -53.47 22.71 -4.63
N HIS A 380 -54.32 21.68 -4.63
CA HIS A 380 -55.52 21.64 -5.45
C HIS A 380 -56.73 21.52 -4.52
N VAL A 381 -57.62 22.52 -4.66
CA VAL A 381 -59.07 22.36 -4.60
C VAL A 381 -59.52 21.90 -5.98
#